data_AF-A0A2P2HZL8-F1
#
_entry.id   AF-A0A2P2HZL8-F1
#
_cell.length_a   1.000
_cell.length_b   1.000
_cell.length_c   1.000
_cell.angle_alpha   90.00
_cell.angle_beta   90.00
_cell.angle_gamma   90.00
#
_symmetry.space_group_name_H-M   'P 1'
#
loop_
_entity.id
_entity.type
_entity.pdbx_description
1 polymer ?
#
loop_
_entity_poly.entity_id
_entity_poly.type
_entity_poly.pdbx_seq_one_letter_code
_entity_poly.pdbx_strand_id
1 'polypeptide(L)'
;QANDREPHLHGYSAIWKHRQGRGGGLGIIIESSLQYEPVNIRLFPNGKWEILAIKINLGHSNQWIYVLNVYNPNENVTKEEMKYYMEQLGSKFIIMGDLNAHTPVLDNTYHNFRNAAGKALEDLLIDENIILINPINLITYIDYRTGRPSCLDVCLTSPNIAAQTTLSRVGDVGSDHSPILATIKLKPIRCIKRTCKRWKTKGTNWKKWKADIPDTKTIQPNEMESLNKDIVERMNIAAKINIKLTDGNVKVNRSTPWWNSECSKRVAVRRKAKKKCELHPTQENIAILRKRTAEAKYQIQKSKKESWREYINSLKMDTPIGEVWGKIKSIKSQYVPPNLNIKINNTFVETNKEKANLIGKHYQQTGILTRLIHQSDMDVVIENNAQYKSKIDEYNSEITINEIQESIRNLKDTSPGIDNIPNAFLKHIPLHIMIEIRDMFNTSWFSGMLPTTWKTDIIIPILKPGKDESNIASYRPITLLSCIGKLMEKVICKRLEYWVEENRMLGKYQCGFRKGLST
;
A
#
# COMPACT_ATOMS: atom_id res chain seq x y z
N GLN A 1 8.22 10.56 -15.56
CA GLN A 1 7.91 9.22 -16.11
C GLN A 1 8.57 8.21 -15.19
N ALA A 2 7.82 7.24 -14.65
CA ALA A 2 8.41 6.17 -13.85
C ALA A 2 9.29 5.32 -14.77
N ASN A 3 10.55 5.11 -14.39
CA ASN A 3 11.45 4.28 -15.16
C ASN A 3 11.07 2.82 -14.88
N ASP A 4 10.58 2.07 -15.88
CA ASP A 4 10.11 0.67 -15.74
C ASP A 4 11.19 -0.31 -15.21
N ARG A 5 12.42 0.17 -15.00
CA ARG A 5 13.56 -0.57 -14.45
C ARG A 5 13.73 -0.42 -12.94
N GLU A 6 12.97 0.45 -12.27
CA GLU A 6 13.09 0.66 -10.83
C GLU A 6 12.44 -0.48 -10.04
N PRO A 7 13.17 -1.13 -9.11
CA PRO A 7 12.61 -2.22 -8.34
C PRO A 7 11.60 -1.66 -7.32
N HIS A 8 10.34 -2.09 -7.45
CA HIS A 8 9.34 -1.84 -6.42
C HIS A 8 9.34 -2.96 -5.39
N LEU A 9 9.21 -2.60 -4.11
CA LEU A 9 9.20 -3.52 -2.99
C LEU A 9 7.89 -3.35 -2.23
N HIS A 10 7.11 -4.43 -2.14
CA HIS A 10 5.80 -4.36 -1.50
C HIS A 10 5.91 -3.89 -0.05
N GLY A 11 5.17 -2.83 0.28
CA GLY A 11 5.15 -2.26 1.62
C GLY A 11 6.32 -1.32 1.92
N TYR A 12 7.16 -1.02 0.92
CA TYR A 12 8.20 -0.02 0.96
C TYR A 12 8.00 1.01 -0.17
N SER A 13 8.37 2.25 0.12
CA SER A 13 8.55 3.31 -0.87
C SER A 13 10.04 3.38 -1.22
N ALA A 14 10.38 3.83 -2.43
CA ALA A 14 11.78 3.94 -2.84
C ALA A 14 12.02 5.28 -3.55
N ILE A 15 13.16 5.89 -3.26
CA ILE A 15 13.69 7.04 -3.98
C ILE A 15 14.97 6.62 -4.67
N TRP A 16 15.10 6.95 -5.95
CA TRP A 16 16.26 6.60 -6.77
C TRP A 16 16.92 7.86 -7.32
N LYS A 17 18.24 7.84 -7.38
CA LYS A 17 19.06 8.82 -8.10
C LYS A 17 20.01 8.07 -9.01
N HIS A 18 19.69 8.05 -10.31
CA HIS A 18 20.46 7.34 -11.31
C HIS A 18 21.67 8.14 -11.76
N ARG A 19 22.80 7.47 -11.99
CA ARG A 19 23.98 8.06 -12.63
C ARG A 19 23.71 8.28 -14.12
N GLN A 20 24.17 9.41 -14.65
CA GLN A 20 24.09 9.70 -16.09
C GLN A 20 25.14 8.86 -16.86
N GLY A 21 24.73 8.17 -17.92
CA GLY A 21 25.62 7.43 -18.84
C GLY A 21 25.98 6.01 -18.39
N ARG A 22 26.91 5.86 -17.43
CA ARG A 22 27.34 4.54 -16.92
C ARG A 22 26.34 4.06 -15.87
N GLY A 23 25.79 2.86 -16.04
CA GLY A 23 24.82 2.28 -15.10
C GLY A 23 25.29 2.35 -13.64
N GLY A 24 24.35 2.53 -12.72
CA GLY A 24 24.62 2.75 -11.29
C GLY A 24 23.70 3.82 -10.71
N GLY A 25 23.94 4.19 -9.46
CA GLY A 25 23.18 5.22 -8.75
C GLY A 25 22.87 4.82 -7.31
N LEU A 26 22.18 5.74 -6.62
CA LEU A 26 21.79 5.59 -5.23
C LEU A 26 20.30 5.27 -5.11
N GLY A 27 19.97 4.48 -4.09
CA GLY A 27 18.60 4.16 -3.73
C GLY A 27 18.40 4.26 -2.23
N ILE A 28 17.28 4.84 -1.80
CA ILE A 28 16.81 4.78 -0.42
C ILE A 28 15.45 4.10 -0.42
N ILE A 29 15.36 2.95 0.27
CA ILE A 29 14.14 2.15 0.40
C ILE A 29 13.60 2.34 1.81
N ILE A 30 12.36 2.79 1.94
CA ILE A 30 11.74 3.26 3.19
C ILE A 30 10.50 2.43 3.45
N GLU A 31 10.34 1.93 4.68
CA GLU A 31 9.10 1.26 5.06
C GLU A 31 7.93 2.21 4.86
N SER A 32 6.91 1.85 4.07
CA SER A 32 5.89 2.83 3.68
C SER A 32 5.14 3.42 4.87
N SER A 33 5.12 2.76 6.03
CA SER A 33 4.43 3.30 7.22
C SER A 33 5.08 4.57 7.78
N LEU A 34 6.34 4.87 7.43
CA LEU A 34 7.07 6.03 7.94
C LEU A 34 6.67 7.31 7.20
N GLN A 35 6.58 8.41 7.94
CA GLN A 35 6.50 9.75 7.37
C GLN A 35 7.89 10.26 7.04
N TYR A 36 8.14 10.59 5.77
CA TYR A 36 9.44 11.06 5.31
C TYR A 36 9.31 12.12 4.20
N GLU A 37 10.37 12.88 3.98
CA GLU A 37 10.51 13.78 2.83
C GLU A 37 11.89 13.60 2.18
N PRO A 38 11.98 13.64 0.83
CA PRO A 38 13.26 13.84 0.16
C PRO A 38 13.86 15.18 0.57
N VAL A 39 15.18 15.22 0.74
CA VAL A 39 15.92 16.45 1.05
C VAL A 39 16.75 16.84 -0.18
N ASN A 40 16.54 18.06 -0.67
CA ASN A 40 17.34 18.59 -1.77
C ASN A 40 18.61 19.25 -1.22
N ILE A 41 19.68 18.46 -1.16
CA ILE A 41 21.01 18.90 -0.73
C ILE A 41 21.68 19.66 -1.88
N ARG A 42 22.18 20.86 -1.61
CA ARG A 42 23.00 21.63 -2.55
C ARG A 42 24.29 20.85 -2.79
N LEU A 43 24.67 20.71 -4.07
CA LEU A 43 25.87 19.97 -4.45
C LEU A 43 27.13 20.82 -4.23
N PHE A 44 28.18 20.21 -3.71
CA PHE A 44 29.48 20.87 -3.59
C PHE A 44 30.01 21.18 -5.01
N PRO A 45 30.56 22.38 -5.27
CA PRO A 45 31.16 22.70 -6.56
C PRO A 45 32.26 21.69 -6.92
N ASN A 46 32.13 21.01 -8.07
CA ASN A 46 33.03 19.92 -8.49
C ASN A 46 33.13 18.74 -7.50
N GLY A 47 32.10 18.55 -6.67
CA GLY A 47 32.02 17.44 -5.72
C GLY A 47 32.06 16.07 -6.38
N LYS A 48 32.70 15.13 -5.69
CA LYS A 48 32.91 13.75 -6.13
C LYS A 48 31.88 12.79 -5.55
N TRP A 49 31.32 13.10 -4.39
CA TRP A 49 30.31 12.27 -3.76
C TRP A 49 29.00 12.27 -4.54
N GLU A 50 28.51 11.06 -4.79
CA GLU A 50 27.11 10.85 -5.09
C GLU A 50 26.34 10.83 -3.78
N ILE A 51 25.28 11.62 -3.71
CA ILE A 51 24.46 11.73 -2.51
C ILE A 51 22.97 11.60 -2.81
N LEU A 52 22.24 11.02 -1.86
CA LEU A 52 20.79 10.98 -1.82
C LEU A 52 20.34 11.12 -0.37
N ALA A 53 19.40 12.02 -0.09
CA ALA A 53 19.02 12.34 1.28
C ALA A 53 17.51 12.30 1.48
N ILE A 54 17.11 11.84 2.67
CA ILE A 54 15.74 11.95 3.17
C ILE A 54 15.77 12.47 4.61
N LYS A 55 14.63 12.94 5.08
CA LYS A 55 14.39 13.17 6.51
C LYS A 55 13.15 12.40 6.95
N ILE A 56 13.20 11.80 8.13
CA ILE A 56 12.11 11.00 8.73
C ILE A 56 11.55 11.75 9.94
N ASN A 57 10.23 11.85 10.03
CA ASN A 57 9.54 12.58 11.11
C ASN A 57 9.61 11.78 12.43
N LEU A 58 10.10 12.41 13.49
CA LEU A 58 10.20 11.83 14.83
C LEU A 58 9.02 12.18 15.75
N GLY A 59 8.09 13.04 15.31
CA GLY A 59 7.00 13.53 16.14
C GLY A 59 7.47 14.54 17.19
N HIS A 60 6.51 15.24 17.81
CA HIS A 60 6.74 16.33 18.78
C HIS A 60 7.48 17.53 18.15
N SER A 61 6.72 18.53 17.70
CA SER A 61 7.24 19.84 17.27
C SER A 61 8.31 19.77 16.16
N ASN A 62 7.95 19.17 15.02
CA ASN A 62 8.76 19.21 13.78
C ASN A 62 10.19 18.68 13.95
N GLN A 63 10.40 17.68 14.80
CA GLN A 63 11.70 17.01 14.92
C GLN A 63 11.90 15.99 13.80
N TRP A 64 13.06 16.03 13.16
CA TRP A 64 13.43 15.17 12.06
C TRP A 64 14.76 14.46 12.35
N ILE A 65 14.92 13.26 11.81
CA ILE A 65 16.24 12.66 11.60
C ILE A 65 16.56 12.68 10.10
N TYR A 66 17.74 13.19 9.75
CA TYR A 66 18.25 13.19 8.40
C TYR A 66 19.02 11.90 8.12
N VAL A 67 18.77 11.29 6.96
CA VAL A 67 19.47 10.10 6.47
C VAL A 67 20.13 10.48 5.16
N LEU A 68 21.45 10.48 5.13
CA LEU A 68 22.25 10.76 3.94
C LEU A 68 22.89 9.45 3.46
N ASN A 69 22.48 9.00 2.27
CA ASN A 69 23.10 7.89 1.56
C ASN A 69 24.21 8.44 0.65
N VAL A 70 25.43 7.93 0.79
CA VAL A 70 26.63 8.42 0.10
C VAL A 70 27.28 7.29 -0.69
N TYR A 71 27.78 7.61 -1.89
CA TYR A 71 28.71 6.77 -2.62
C TYR A 71 29.87 7.60 -3.15
N ASN A 72 31.09 7.22 -2.80
CA ASN A 72 32.29 7.77 -3.42
C ASN A 72 32.69 6.88 -4.60
N PRO A 73 32.75 7.37 -5.85
CA PRO A 73 33.19 6.61 -7.02
C PRO A 73 34.73 6.40 -7.06
N ASN A 74 35.35 6.14 -5.90
CA ASN A 74 36.79 5.99 -5.71
C ASN A 74 37.60 7.22 -6.18
N GLU A 75 37.08 8.40 -5.88
CA GLU A 75 37.73 9.68 -6.19
C GLU A 75 38.38 10.28 -4.93
N ASN A 76 39.25 11.27 -5.15
CA ASN A 76 39.87 12.05 -4.07
C ASN A 76 38.87 13.07 -3.53
N VAL A 77 38.21 12.71 -2.43
CA VAL A 77 37.26 13.57 -1.71
C VAL A 77 38.00 14.40 -0.66
N THR A 78 37.60 15.67 -0.52
CA THR A 78 38.16 16.61 0.46
C THR A 78 37.31 16.68 1.73
N LYS A 79 37.91 17.13 2.84
CA LYS A 79 37.16 17.35 4.09
C LYS A 79 36.07 18.42 3.89
N GLU A 80 36.38 19.47 3.13
CA GLU A 80 35.48 20.58 2.84
C GLU A 80 34.22 20.10 2.13
N GLU A 81 34.35 19.15 1.19
CA GLU A 81 33.21 18.52 0.54
C GLU A 81 32.34 17.75 1.55
N MET A 82 32.96 16.91 2.40
CA MET A 82 32.21 16.14 3.42
C MET A 82 31.47 17.05 4.40
N LYS A 83 32.17 18.09 4.88
CA LYS A 83 31.64 19.11 5.79
C LYS A 83 30.47 19.87 5.15
N TYR A 84 30.60 20.29 3.90
CA TYR A 84 29.56 21.01 3.17
C TYR A 84 28.24 20.23 3.10
N TYR A 85 28.29 18.91 2.96
CA TYR A 85 27.09 18.09 3.00
C TYR A 85 26.56 17.88 4.42
N MET A 86 27.45 17.70 5.40
CA MET A 86 27.09 17.55 6.81
C MET A 86 26.37 18.79 7.37
N GLU A 87 26.82 20.00 7.04
CA GLU A 87 26.24 21.26 7.52
C GLU A 87 24.80 21.51 7.02
N GLN A 88 24.41 20.84 5.93
CA GLN A 88 23.04 20.88 5.41
C GLN A 88 22.10 19.90 6.12
N LEU A 89 22.62 19.07 7.02
CA LEU A 89 21.82 18.14 7.82
C LEU A 89 21.35 18.83 9.11
N GLY A 90 20.16 18.46 9.59
CA GLY A 90 19.64 18.98 10.86
C GLY A 90 20.38 18.44 12.08
N SER A 91 19.92 18.79 13.29
CA SER A 91 20.60 18.40 14.53
C SER A 91 20.72 16.89 14.78
N LYS A 92 19.82 16.08 14.22
CA LYS A 92 19.87 14.61 14.28
C LYS A 92 20.11 14.08 12.87
N PHE A 93 21.24 13.41 12.63
CA PHE A 93 21.54 12.84 11.32
C PHE A 93 22.31 11.53 11.41
N ILE A 94 22.17 10.73 10.36
CA ILE A 94 22.99 9.56 10.06
C ILE A 94 23.45 9.65 8.61
N ILE A 95 24.75 9.42 8.39
CA ILE A 95 25.37 9.32 7.06
C ILE A 95 25.83 7.88 6.90
N MET A 96 25.38 7.21 5.84
CA MET A 96 25.76 5.83 5.55
C MET A 96 26.07 5.64 4.08
N GLY A 97 27.00 4.74 3.79
CA GLY A 97 27.26 4.28 2.43
C GLY A 97 28.70 3.86 2.21
N ASP A 98 29.06 3.64 0.95
CA ASP A 98 30.41 3.27 0.55
C ASP A 98 31.24 4.52 0.26
N LEU A 99 32.15 4.83 1.19
CA LEU A 99 33.00 6.01 1.11
C LEU A 99 34.28 5.76 0.31
N ASN A 100 34.58 4.51 -0.07
CA ASN A 100 35.86 4.09 -0.65
C ASN A 100 37.07 4.73 0.09
N ALA A 101 36.96 4.83 1.41
CA ALA A 101 37.94 5.46 2.29
C ALA A 101 38.78 4.38 2.97
N HIS A 102 40.09 4.44 2.77
CA HIS A 102 41.05 3.59 3.46
C HIS A 102 41.75 4.41 4.54
N THR A 103 41.58 4.01 5.80
CA THR A 103 42.20 4.66 6.96
C THR A 103 42.38 3.65 8.11
N PRO A 104 43.44 3.78 8.92
CA PRO A 104 43.65 2.98 10.13
C PRO A 104 42.52 3.04 11.15
N VAL A 105 41.71 4.10 11.13
CA VAL A 105 40.56 4.26 12.05
C VAL A 105 39.43 3.28 11.72
N LEU A 106 39.32 2.86 10.46
CA LEU A 106 38.33 1.86 10.02
C LEU A 106 38.92 0.45 10.00
N ASP A 107 40.16 0.33 9.53
CA ASP A 107 40.84 -0.96 9.37
C ASP A 107 42.35 -0.80 9.57
N ASN A 108 42.89 -1.44 10.62
CA ASN A 108 44.31 -1.39 10.97
C ASN A 108 45.09 -2.62 10.52
N THR A 109 44.47 -3.55 9.76
CA THR A 109 45.12 -4.81 9.37
C THR A 109 46.26 -4.65 8.37
N TYR A 110 46.39 -3.50 7.70
CA TYR A 110 47.40 -3.29 6.66
C TYR A 110 48.17 -1.96 6.82
N HIS A 111 49.34 -2.03 7.48
CA HIS A 111 50.43 -1.03 7.45
C HIS A 111 50.04 0.46 7.47
N ASN A 112 49.03 0.83 8.26
CA ASN A 112 48.51 2.19 8.32
C ASN A 112 48.18 2.83 6.95
N PHE A 113 47.81 2.04 5.94
CA PHE A 113 47.53 2.57 4.61
C PHE A 113 46.38 3.57 4.66
N ARG A 114 46.59 4.73 4.03
CA ARG A 114 45.65 5.83 4.00
C ARG A 114 45.55 6.40 2.59
N ASN A 115 44.35 6.46 2.04
CA ASN A 115 44.09 7.20 0.80
C ASN A 115 43.58 8.62 1.09
N ALA A 116 43.43 9.45 0.04
CA ALA A 116 42.98 10.83 0.19
C ALA A 116 41.62 10.93 0.90
N ALA A 117 40.65 10.09 0.51
CA ALA A 117 39.32 10.04 1.14
C ALA A 117 39.40 9.62 2.62
N GLY A 118 40.27 8.67 2.97
CA GLY A 118 40.50 8.25 4.35
C GLY A 118 41.16 9.33 5.20
N LYS A 119 42.10 10.10 4.63
CA LYS A 119 42.66 11.28 5.31
C LYS A 119 41.57 12.34 5.56
N ALA A 120 40.78 12.67 4.55
CA ALA A 120 39.67 13.62 4.69
C ALA A 120 38.65 13.18 5.75
N LEU A 121 38.37 11.87 5.83
CA LEU A 121 37.50 11.31 6.86
C LEU A 121 38.10 11.49 8.27
N GLU A 122 39.39 11.20 8.46
CA GLU A 122 40.05 11.42 9.76
C GLU A 122 40.03 12.89 10.17
N ASP A 123 40.39 13.79 9.25
CA ASP A 123 40.39 15.23 9.50
C ASP A 123 38.96 15.72 9.86
N LEU A 124 37.92 15.15 9.23
CA LEU A 124 36.52 15.43 9.56
C LEU A 124 36.16 14.95 10.98
N LEU A 125 36.60 13.74 11.38
CA LEU A 125 36.31 13.17 12.70
C LEU A 125 37.00 13.95 13.84
N ILE A 126 38.14 14.60 13.55
CA ILE A 126 38.89 15.39 14.53
C ILE A 126 38.26 16.78 14.68
N ASP A 127 37.94 17.42 13.56
CA ASP A 127 37.62 18.85 13.55
C ASP A 127 36.11 19.15 13.68
N GLU A 128 35.25 18.18 13.41
CA GLU A 128 33.80 18.37 13.36
C GLU A 128 33.04 17.50 14.37
N ASN A 129 31.84 17.95 14.75
CA ASN A 129 30.97 17.24 15.68
C ASN A 129 30.24 16.06 15.00
N ILE A 130 30.99 15.01 14.67
CA ILE A 130 30.49 13.80 14.02
C ILE A 130 31.14 12.56 14.64
N ILE A 131 30.36 11.49 14.81
CA ILE A 131 30.82 10.27 15.48
C ILE A 131 30.78 9.10 14.53
N LEU A 132 31.92 8.41 14.41
CA LEU A 132 32.05 7.13 13.72
C LEU A 132 31.49 5.99 14.58
N ILE A 133 30.56 5.22 14.04
CA ILE A 133 29.96 4.07 14.75
C ILE A 133 30.63 2.75 14.38
N ASN A 134 31.35 2.69 13.26
CA ASN A 134 32.02 1.47 12.81
C ASN A 134 33.00 0.95 13.87
N PRO A 135 32.88 -0.32 14.29
CA PRO A 135 33.95 -0.99 15.02
C PRO A 135 35.20 -1.08 14.14
N ILE A 136 36.37 -0.96 14.76
CA ILE A 136 37.64 -1.19 14.08
C ILE A 136 37.67 -2.61 13.48
N ASN A 137 38.18 -2.74 12.26
CA ASN A 137 38.28 -4.00 11.51
C ASN A 137 36.93 -4.66 11.16
N LEU A 138 35.84 -3.86 11.05
CA LEU A 138 34.57 -4.34 10.52
C LEU A 138 34.69 -4.59 9.00
N ILE A 139 34.90 -5.83 8.58
CA ILE A 139 35.05 -6.18 7.16
C ILE A 139 33.72 -6.02 6.40
N THR A 140 33.64 -5.03 5.52
CA THR A 140 32.46 -4.76 4.68
C THR A 140 32.69 -5.07 3.20
N TYR A 141 33.94 -5.17 2.74
CA TYR A 141 34.29 -5.47 1.36
C TYR A 141 35.38 -6.54 1.28
N ILE A 142 35.37 -7.34 0.20
CA ILE A 142 36.43 -8.28 -0.15
C ILE A 142 36.78 -8.12 -1.62
N ASP A 143 38.04 -7.80 -1.91
CA ASP A 143 38.54 -7.78 -3.29
C ASP A 143 38.69 -9.21 -3.81
N TYR A 144 37.89 -9.62 -4.79
CA TYR A 144 37.96 -10.97 -5.37
C TYR A 144 39.25 -11.27 -6.14
N ARG A 145 40.06 -10.26 -6.49
CA ARG A 145 41.35 -10.46 -7.17
C ARG A 145 42.45 -10.80 -6.17
N THR A 146 42.46 -10.10 -5.04
CA THR A 146 43.55 -10.18 -4.05
C THR A 146 43.15 -10.94 -2.79
N GLY A 147 41.85 -11.16 -2.57
CA GLY A 147 41.30 -11.74 -1.34
C GLY A 147 41.34 -10.80 -0.14
N ARG A 148 41.74 -9.54 -0.33
CA ARG A 148 41.96 -8.59 0.77
C ARG A 148 40.63 -8.07 1.31
N PRO A 149 40.36 -8.21 2.62
CA PRO A 149 39.23 -7.57 3.27
C PRO A 149 39.52 -6.08 3.47
N SER A 150 38.46 -5.27 3.50
CA SER A 150 38.53 -3.88 3.97
C SER A 150 37.18 -3.40 4.51
N CYS A 151 37.21 -2.32 5.29
CA CYS A 151 36.03 -1.58 5.73
C CYS A 151 35.85 -0.33 4.85
N LEU A 152 34.90 -0.39 3.90
CA LEU A 152 34.60 0.72 2.98
C LEU A 152 33.23 1.34 3.24
N ASP A 153 32.32 0.57 3.83
CA ASP A 153 30.96 0.97 4.13
C ASP A 153 30.91 1.56 5.55
N VAL A 154 30.64 2.87 5.63
CA VAL A 154 30.78 3.65 6.87
C VAL A 154 29.42 4.11 7.38
N CYS A 155 29.29 4.22 8.71
CA CYS A 155 28.16 4.80 9.43
C CYS A 155 28.65 5.93 10.34
N LEU A 156 28.27 7.16 10.03
CA LEU A 156 28.54 8.36 10.81
C LEU A 156 27.24 8.91 11.39
N THR A 157 27.28 9.48 12.59
CA THR A 157 26.10 10.04 13.26
C THR A 157 26.39 11.38 13.91
N SER A 158 25.33 12.15 14.15
CA SER A 158 25.40 13.29 15.06
C SER A 158 25.62 12.83 16.52
N PRO A 159 26.37 13.58 17.34
CA PRO A 159 26.71 13.17 18.72
C PRO A 159 25.50 12.82 19.59
N ASN A 160 24.37 13.51 19.39
CA ASN A 160 23.14 13.31 20.15
C ASN A 160 22.42 11.97 19.91
N ILE A 161 22.73 11.24 18.84
CA ILE A 161 22.18 9.90 18.57
C ILE A 161 23.24 8.79 18.60
N ALA A 162 24.52 9.14 18.70
CA ALA A 162 25.62 8.17 18.66
C ALA A 162 25.48 7.09 19.74
N ALA A 163 25.24 7.48 21.00
CA ALA A 163 25.05 6.54 22.11
C ALA A 163 23.80 5.64 21.98
N GLN A 164 22.86 6.00 21.09
CA GLN A 164 21.64 5.24 20.82
C GLN A 164 21.75 4.36 19.57
N THR A 165 22.90 4.39 18.89
CA THR A 165 23.14 3.73 17.62
C THR A 165 24.07 2.53 17.81
N THR A 166 23.68 1.37 17.29
CA THR A 166 24.54 0.19 17.20
C THR A 166 24.72 -0.23 15.75
N LEU A 167 25.88 -0.79 15.41
CA LEU A 167 26.20 -1.24 14.05
C LEU A 167 26.58 -2.73 14.06
N SER A 168 26.12 -3.47 13.05
CA SER A 168 26.48 -4.87 12.84
C SER A 168 26.56 -5.21 11.37
N ARG A 169 27.35 -6.23 11.01
CA ARG A 169 27.38 -6.77 9.64
C ARG A 169 26.22 -7.76 9.44
N VAL A 170 25.52 -7.65 8.32
CA VAL A 170 24.44 -8.55 7.91
C VAL A 170 25.00 -9.71 7.08
N GLY A 171 24.31 -10.84 7.10
CA GLY A 171 24.70 -12.04 6.36
C GLY A 171 24.78 -11.83 4.83
N ASP A 172 25.45 -12.78 4.17
CA ASP A 172 25.76 -12.71 2.74
C ASP A 172 24.53 -12.54 1.82
N VAL A 173 24.54 -11.44 1.08
CA VAL A 173 23.57 -11.09 0.02
C VAL A 173 24.03 -11.45 -1.39
N GLY A 174 25.24 -12.02 -1.54
CA GLY A 174 25.80 -12.38 -2.83
C GLY A 174 26.47 -11.25 -3.59
N SER A 175 26.82 -10.16 -2.89
CA SER A 175 27.77 -9.14 -3.36
C SER A 175 29.16 -9.39 -2.77
N ASP A 176 30.16 -8.78 -3.41
CA ASP A 176 31.49 -8.49 -2.84
C ASP A 176 31.40 -7.66 -1.56
N HIS A 177 30.50 -6.68 -1.53
CA HIS A 177 30.14 -5.96 -0.31
C HIS A 177 29.23 -6.80 0.62
N SER A 178 29.39 -6.55 1.91
CA SER A 178 28.59 -7.11 2.99
C SER A 178 27.79 -5.97 3.63
N PRO A 179 26.44 -6.03 3.60
CA PRO A 179 25.63 -4.94 4.12
C PRO A 179 25.85 -4.72 5.62
N ILE A 180 25.77 -3.47 6.04
CA ILE A 180 25.80 -3.07 7.44
C ILE A 180 24.40 -2.68 7.91
N LEU A 181 24.07 -3.00 9.15
CA LEU A 181 22.81 -2.69 9.83
C LEU A 181 23.09 -1.75 10.99
N ALA A 182 22.68 -0.50 10.84
CA ALA A 182 22.62 0.47 11.93
C ALA A 182 21.24 0.41 12.61
N THR A 183 21.21 0.24 13.93
CA THR A 183 19.98 0.26 14.73
C THR A 183 20.01 1.45 15.66
N ILE A 184 19.05 2.37 15.52
CA ILE A 184 18.94 3.59 16.33
C ILE A 184 17.67 3.51 17.18
N LYS A 185 17.77 3.78 18.49
CA LYS A 185 16.62 3.78 19.42
C LYS A 185 15.79 5.07 19.32
N LEU A 186 15.08 5.27 18.22
CA LEU A 186 14.16 6.40 18.01
C LEU A 186 12.71 5.93 17.83
N LYS A 187 11.76 6.85 18.07
CA LYS A 187 10.32 6.62 17.89
C LYS A 187 9.78 7.48 16.74
N PRO A 188 9.96 7.08 15.47
CA PRO A 188 9.41 7.82 14.35
C PRO A 188 7.88 7.73 14.31
N ILE A 189 7.23 8.75 13.74
CA ILE A 189 5.80 8.72 13.46
C ILE A 189 5.52 7.65 12.40
N ARG A 190 4.61 6.74 12.73
CA ARG A 190 4.20 5.63 11.86
C ARG A 190 2.71 5.71 11.56
N CYS A 191 2.36 5.68 10.29
CA CYS A 191 1.02 5.39 9.80
C CYS A 191 0.82 3.88 9.75
N ILE A 192 0.35 3.29 10.85
CA ILE A 192 0.18 1.84 10.97
C ILE A 192 -0.94 1.37 10.03
N LYS A 193 -0.60 0.40 9.18
CA LYS A 193 -1.51 -0.25 8.22
C LYS A 193 -2.49 -1.14 8.97
N ARG A 194 -3.72 -0.68 9.19
CA ARG A 194 -4.83 -1.51 9.66
C ARG A 194 -5.92 -1.57 8.60
N THR A 195 -6.41 -2.78 8.32
CA THR A 195 -7.65 -2.93 7.55
C THR A 195 -8.82 -3.10 8.51
N CYS A 196 -10.00 -2.64 8.11
CA CYS A 196 -11.22 -2.94 8.84
C CYS A 196 -11.42 -4.45 8.92
N LYS A 197 -11.87 -4.95 10.07
CA LYS A 197 -12.27 -6.35 10.21
C LYS A 197 -13.47 -6.61 9.29
N ARG A 198 -13.46 -7.73 8.58
CA ARG A 198 -14.51 -8.14 7.64
C ARG A 198 -14.98 -9.55 7.96
N TRP A 199 -16.24 -9.84 7.65
CA TRP A 199 -16.79 -11.20 7.75
C TRP A 199 -16.08 -12.16 6.78
N LYS A 200 -15.64 -13.32 7.28
CA LYS A 200 -15.12 -14.40 6.43
C LYS A 200 -16.28 -15.24 5.90
N THR A 201 -16.84 -14.81 4.79
CA THR A 201 -18.04 -15.42 4.17
C THR A 201 -17.76 -16.68 3.35
N LYS A 202 -16.50 -16.90 2.94
CA LYS A 202 -16.10 -18.12 2.24
C LYS A 202 -16.04 -19.30 3.21
N GLY A 203 -16.76 -20.38 2.90
CA GLY A 203 -16.83 -21.58 3.73
C GLY A 203 -17.76 -21.46 4.94
N THR A 204 -18.62 -20.43 4.99
CA THR A 204 -19.61 -20.26 6.05
C THR A 204 -20.73 -21.30 5.95
N ASN A 205 -21.17 -21.84 7.09
CA ASN A 205 -22.38 -22.65 7.18
C ASN A 205 -23.62 -21.76 7.18
N TRP A 206 -24.10 -21.41 5.99
CA TRP A 206 -25.29 -20.55 5.83
C TRP A 206 -26.57 -21.16 6.34
N LYS A 207 -26.69 -22.50 6.39
CA LYS A 207 -27.88 -23.17 6.96
C LYS A 207 -28.01 -22.85 8.45
N LYS A 208 -26.90 -22.96 9.19
CA LYS A 208 -26.86 -22.62 10.62
C LYS A 208 -27.09 -21.13 10.86
N TRP A 209 -26.42 -20.26 10.10
CA TRP A 209 -26.63 -18.82 10.20
C TRP A 209 -28.09 -18.41 9.98
N LYS A 210 -28.78 -18.99 8.99
CA LYS A 210 -30.21 -18.76 8.74
C LYS A 210 -31.09 -19.22 9.91
N ALA A 211 -30.78 -20.36 10.51
CA ALA A 211 -31.56 -20.92 11.62
C ALA A 211 -31.43 -20.10 12.91
N ASP A 212 -30.28 -19.46 13.10
CA ASP A 212 -29.99 -18.63 14.28
C ASP A 212 -30.54 -17.18 14.16
N ILE A 213 -31.21 -16.83 13.04
CA ILE A 213 -31.92 -15.55 12.90
C ILE A 213 -33.37 -15.74 13.38
N PRO A 214 -33.79 -15.08 14.47
CA PRO A 214 -35.13 -15.26 15.02
C PRO A 214 -36.20 -14.56 14.16
N ASP A 215 -37.37 -15.22 14.05
CA ASP A 215 -38.58 -14.66 13.46
C ASP A 215 -39.33 -13.87 14.54
N THR A 216 -39.16 -12.56 14.51
CA THR A 216 -39.77 -11.62 15.46
C THR A 216 -40.86 -10.84 14.74
N LYS A 217 -42.09 -11.37 14.73
CA LYS A 217 -43.28 -10.71 14.15
C LYS A 217 -43.73 -9.43 14.88
N THR A 218 -42.85 -8.80 15.64
CA THR A 218 -43.20 -7.84 16.70
C THR A 218 -43.17 -6.38 16.24
N ILE A 219 -42.46 -6.05 15.15
CA ILE A 219 -42.31 -4.67 14.67
C ILE A 219 -43.19 -4.45 13.45
N GLN A 220 -44.09 -3.47 13.54
CA GLN A 220 -44.99 -3.10 12.44
C GLN A 220 -44.24 -2.32 11.34
N PRO A 221 -44.59 -2.47 10.04
CA PRO A 221 -43.90 -1.82 8.92
C PRO A 221 -43.90 -0.28 8.92
N ASN A 222 -44.76 0.35 9.71
CA ASN A 222 -44.88 1.81 9.82
C ASN A 222 -43.72 2.45 10.62
N GLU A 223 -42.94 1.69 11.37
CA GLU A 223 -41.71 2.14 12.04
C GLU A 223 -40.45 1.73 11.25
N MET A 224 -40.29 2.30 10.06
CA MET A 224 -39.20 2.04 9.11
C MET A 224 -37.79 1.93 9.75
N GLU A 225 -37.44 2.91 10.58
CA GLU A 225 -36.11 2.98 11.21
C GLU A 225 -35.92 1.85 12.25
N SER A 226 -36.95 1.61 13.06
CA SER A 226 -36.97 0.52 14.05
C SER A 226 -36.85 -0.84 13.37
N LEU A 227 -37.62 -1.06 12.30
CA LEU A 227 -37.61 -2.31 11.54
C LEU A 227 -36.24 -2.56 10.89
N ASN A 228 -35.66 -1.57 10.21
CA ASN A 228 -34.33 -1.69 9.64
C ASN A 228 -33.27 -2.00 10.71
N LYS A 229 -33.33 -1.31 11.85
CA LYS A 229 -32.38 -1.51 12.96
C LYS A 229 -32.47 -2.94 13.50
N ASP A 230 -33.68 -3.44 13.74
CA ASP A 230 -33.92 -4.79 14.25
C ASP A 230 -33.46 -5.88 13.26
N ILE A 231 -33.82 -5.76 11.98
CA ILE A 231 -33.37 -6.67 10.91
C ILE A 231 -31.83 -6.75 10.89
N VAL A 232 -31.16 -5.60 10.89
CA VAL A 232 -29.69 -5.50 10.88
C VAL A 232 -29.09 -6.11 12.14
N GLU A 233 -29.69 -5.88 13.30
CA GLU A 233 -29.24 -6.39 14.58
C GLU A 233 -29.32 -7.93 14.63
N ARG A 234 -30.48 -8.51 14.28
CA ARG A 234 -30.66 -9.97 14.24
C ARG A 234 -29.67 -10.64 13.28
N MET A 235 -29.49 -10.11 12.07
CA MET A 235 -28.51 -10.64 11.12
C MET A 235 -27.07 -10.58 11.66
N ASN A 236 -26.70 -9.47 12.30
CA ASN A 236 -25.35 -9.29 12.85
C ASN A 236 -25.11 -10.17 14.09
N ILE A 237 -26.11 -10.37 14.95
CA ILE A 237 -26.02 -11.29 16.11
C ILE A 237 -25.79 -12.71 15.63
N ALA A 238 -26.62 -13.20 14.71
CA ALA A 238 -26.44 -14.51 14.10
C ALA A 238 -25.07 -14.63 13.41
N ALA A 239 -24.59 -13.57 12.76
CA ALA A 239 -23.28 -13.55 12.12
C ALA A 239 -22.13 -13.62 13.14
N LYS A 240 -22.21 -12.94 14.29
CA LYS A 240 -21.19 -13.00 15.35
C LYS A 240 -21.02 -14.42 15.90
N ILE A 241 -22.11 -15.19 15.96
CA ILE A 241 -22.10 -16.59 16.43
C ILE A 241 -21.50 -17.52 15.38
N ASN A 242 -21.85 -17.32 14.10
CA ASN A 242 -21.58 -18.29 13.04
C ASN A 242 -20.39 -17.97 12.13
N ILE A 243 -19.94 -16.71 12.10
CA ILE A 243 -19.00 -16.20 11.11
C ILE A 243 -17.83 -15.51 11.81
N LYS A 244 -16.61 -15.99 11.52
CA LYS A 244 -15.41 -15.35 12.06
C LYS A 244 -15.11 -14.04 11.32
N LEU A 245 -14.64 -13.04 12.05
CA LEU A 245 -14.05 -11.84 11.48
C LEU A 245 -12.59 -12.10 11.06
N THR A 246 -12.10 -11.34 10.08
CA THR A 246 -10.67 -11.19 9.84
C THR A 246 -9.99 -10.50 11.02
N ASP A 247 -8.71 -10.77 11.22
CA ASP A 247 -7.89 -10.10 12.25
C ASP A 247 -7.65 -8.62 11.92
N GLY A 248 -7.84 -8.21 10.65
CA GLY A 248 -7.61 -6.85 10.17
C GLY A 248 -6.14 -6.59 9.81
N ASN A 249 -5.28 -7.62 9.92
CA ASN A 249 -3.88 -7.53 9.58
C ASN A 249 -3.68 -7.85 8.09
N VAL A 250 -2.97 -6.98 7.39
CA VAL A 250 -2.56 -7.24 6.01
C VAL A 250 -1.35 -8.16 6.05
N LYS A 251 -1.54 -9.45 5.77
CA LYS A 251 -0.43 -10.37 5.55
C LYS A 251 0.19 -10.08 4.18
N VAL A 252 1.40 -9.55 4.20
CA VAL A 252 2.21 -9.43 2.99
C VAL A 252 2.82 -10.78 2.69
N ASN A 253 2.22 -11.53 1.76
CA ASN A 253 2.83 -12.76 1.27
C ASN A 253 4.01 -12.39 0.36
N ARG A 254 5.23 -12.60 0.85
CA ARG A 254 6.44 -12.58 0.02
C ARG A 254 6.42 -13.83 -0.85
N SER A 255 5.96 -13.71 -2.09
CA SER A 255 6.05 -14.81 -3.05
C SER A 255 7.31 -14.62 -3.90
N THR A 256 8.29 -15.51 -3.72
CA THR A 256 9.35 -15.74 -4.70
C THR A 256 9.03 -17.06 -5.41
N PRO A 257 8.08 -17.07 -6.36
CA PRO A 257 7.55 -18.31 -6.93
C PRO A 257 8.60 -19.16 -7.66
N TRP A 258 9.75 -18.56 -7.98
CA TRP A 258 10.89 -19.18 -8.63
C TRP A 258 11.95 -19.73 -7.67
N TRP A 259 11.83 -19.49 -6.35
CA TRP A 259 12.82 -19.99 -5.38
C TRP A 259 12.53 -21.44 -5.01
N ASN A 260 13.42 -22.35 -5.38
CA ASN A 260 13.29 -23.78 -5.11
C ASN A 260 14.41 -24.31 -4.20
N SER A 261 14.32 -25.59 -3.83
CA SER A 261 15.29 -26.26 -2.94
C SER A 261 16.72 -26.24 -3.51
N GLU A 262 16.89 -26.32 -4.83
CA GLU A 262 18.19 -26.25 -5.48
C GLU A 262 18.81 -24.85 -5.38
N CYS A 263 18.02 -23.78 -5.51
CA CYS A 263 18.49 -22.42 -5.21
C CYS A 263 19.01 -22.31 -3.77
N SER A 264 18.27 -22.83 -2.79
CA SER A 264 18.70 -22.85 -1.39
C SER A 264 20.02 -23.59 -1.19
N LYS A 265 20.17 -24.78 -1.80
CA LYS A 265 21.40 -25.58 -1.73
C LYS A 265 22.60 -24.81 -2.30
N ARG A 266 22.49 -24.26 -3.51
CA ARG A 266 23.60 -23.54 -4.17
C ARG A 266 24.01 -22.28 -3.41
N VAL A 267 23.04 -21.54 -2.87
CA VAL A 267 23.30 -20.35 -2.03
C VAL A 267 23.98 -20.74 -0.73
N ALA A 268 23.58 -21.84 -0.08
CA ALA A 268 24.23 -22.33 1.13
C ALA A 268 25.70 -22.74 0.86
N VAL A 269 25.99 -23.41 -0.25
CA VAL A 269 27.36 -23.77 -0.65
C VAL A 269 28.19 -22.52 -0.92
N ARG A 270 27.65 -21.53 -1.64
CA ARG A 270 28.32 -20.24 -1.85
C ARG A 270 28.65 -19.54 -0.52
N ARG A 271 27.69 -19.49 0.41
CA ARG A 271 27.89 -18.88 1.74
C ARG A 271 29.02 -19.54 2.52
N LYS A 272 29.09 -20.88 2.50
CA LYS A 272 30.21 -21.63 3.10
C LYS A 272 31.55 -21.28 2.46
N ALA A 273 31.60 -21.21 1.13
CA ALA A 273 32.82 -20.81 0.41
C ALA A 273 33.24 -19.37 0.74
N LYS A 274 32.30 -18.42 0.85
CA LYS A 274 32.59 -17.03 1.22
C LYS A 274 33.18 -16.95 2.63
N LYS A 275 32.57 -17.62 3.61
CA LYS A 275 33.11 -17.69 4.98
C LYS A 275 34.52 -18.30 5.04
N LYS A 276 34.78 -19.35 4.26
CA LYS A 276 36.12 -19.96 4.19
C LYS A 276 37.15 -19.00 3.58
N CYS A 277 36.78 -18.27 2.53
CA CYS A 277 37.63 -17.26 1.90
C CYS A 277 37.89 -16.06 2.80
N GLU A 278 36.89 -15.64 3.61
CA GLU A 278 37.03 -14.58 4.62
C GLU A 278 38.06 -14.94 5.69
N LEU A 279 38.09 -16.20 6.13
CA LEU A 279 39.05 -16.68 7.13
C LEU A 279 40.44 -16.94 6.54
N HIS A 280 40.48 -17.47 5.31
CA HIS A 280 41.71 -17.88 4.63
C HIS A 280 41.67 -17.48 3.15
N PRO A 281 42.12 -16.26 2.78
CA PRO A 281 42.06 -15.76 1.41
C PRO A 281 43.17 -16.34 0.52
N THR A 282 43.23 -17.66 0.40
CA THR A 282 44.14 -18.34 -0.52
C THR A 282 43.62 -18.29 -1.96
N GLN A 283 44.51 -18.35 -2.96
CA GLN A 283 44.10 -18.39 -4.37
C GLN A 283 43.12 -19.53 -4.66
N GLU A 284 43.28 -20.68 -4.00
CA GLU A 284 42.35 -21.81 -4.08
C GLU A 284 40.96 -21.46 -3.54
N ASN A 285 40.87 -20.89 -2.34
CA ASN A 285 39.58 -20.52 -1.74
C ASN A 285 38.86 -19.44 -2.56
N ILE A 286 39.61 -18.50 -3.16
CA ILE A 286 39.09 -17.49 -4.08
C ILE A 286 38.53 -18.15 -5.34
N ALA A 287 39.26 -19.08 -5.96
CA ALA A 287 38.79 -19.82 -7.13
C ALA A 287 37.51 -20.61 -6.84
N ILE A 288 37.44 -21.28 -5.67
CA ILE A 288 36.25 -21.98 -5.20
C ILE A 288 35.08 -21.00 -5.05
N LEU A 289 35.27 -19.86 -4.39
CA LEU A 289 34.22 -18.85 -4.21
C LEU A 289 33.68 -18.34 -5.55
N ARG A 290 34.56 -18.01 -6.51
CA ARG A 290 34.17 -17.58 -7.86
C ARG A 290 33.31 -18.64 -8.56
N LYS A 291 33.73 -19.91 -8.52
CA LYS A 291 32.98 -21.04 -9.07
C LYS A 291 31.60 -21.18 -8.43
N ARG A 292 31.51 -21.18 -7.09
CA ARG A 292 30.24 -21.34 -6.37
C ARG A 292 29.30 -20.16 -6.57
N THR A 293 29.83 -18.95 -6.72
CA THR A 293 29.05 -17.76 -7.06
C THR A 293 28.44 -17.86 -8.46
N ALA A 294 29.20 -18.32 -9.45
CA ALA A 294 28.70 -18.55 -10.80
C ALA A 294 27.61 -19.63 -10.84
N GLU A 295 27.82 -20.77 -10.17
CA GLU A 295 26.82 -21.85 -10.04
C GLU A 295 25.51 -21.35 -9.42
N ALA A 296 25.60 -20.59 -8.32
CA ALA A 296 24.42 -20.03 -7.65
C ALA A 296 23.69 -19.02 -8.56
N LYS A 297 24.42 -18.15 -9.27
CA LYS A 297 23.85 -17.17 -10.21
C LYS A 297 23.13 -17.87 -11.36
N TYR A 298 23.76 -18.88 -11.96
CA TYR A 298 23.16 -19.68 -13.03
C TYR A 298 21.86 -20.35 -12.56
N GLN A 299 21.88 -21.03 -11.41
CA GLN A 299 20.71 -21.72 -10.90
C GLN A 299 19.55 -20.76 -10.61
N ILE A 300 19.83 -19.59 -10.02
CA ILE A 300 18.80 -18.56 -9.76
C ILE A 300 18.19 -18.07 -11.08
N GLN A 301 19.01 -17.82 -12.11
CA GLN A 301 18.50 -17.38 -13.42
C GLN A 301 17.69 -18.48 -14.12
N LYS A 302 18.14 -19.74 -14.03
CA LYS A 302 17.44 -20.91 -14.57
C LYS A 302 16.06 -21.06 -13.91
N SER A 303 15.98 -21.10 -12.59
CA SER A 303 14.71 -21.25 -11.87
C SER A 303 13.73 -20.09 -12.14
N LYS A 304 14.24 -18.85 -12.29
CA LYS A 304 13.41 -17.70 -12.70
C LYS A 304 12.77 -17.90 -14.08
N LYS A 305 13.54 -18.38 -15.06
CA LYS A 305 13.06 -18.64 -16.42
C LYS A 305 12.06 -19.79 -16.45
N GLU A 306 12.36 -20.89 -15.77
CA GLU A 306 11.51 -22.08 -15.71
C GLU A 306 10.16 -21.78 -15.05
N SER A 307 10.18 -21.14 -13.87
CA SER A 307 8.95 -20.73 -13.17
C SER A 307 8.06 -19.81 -14.02
N TRP A 308 8.65 -18.95 -14.85
CA TRP A 308 7.89 -18.11 -15.77
C TRP A 308 7.27 -18.92 -16.91
N ARG A 309 8.03 -19.84 -17.52
CA ARG A 309 7.54 -20.74 -18.58
C ARG A 309 6.41 -21.64 -18.07
N GLU A 310 6.58 -22.24 -16.90
CA GLU A 310 5.55 -23.06 -16.25
C GLU A 310 4.26 -22.28 -16.03
N TYR A 311 4.36 -21.03 -15.56
CA TYR A 311 3.20 -20.17 -15.39
C TYR A 311 2.49 -19.90 -16.72
N ILE A 312 3.22 -19.50 -17.76
CA ILE A 312 2.63 -19.25 -19.08
C ILE A 312 1.96 -20.51 -19.64
N ASN A 313 2.61 -21.67 -19.51
CA ASN A 313 2.07 -22.96 -19.96
C ASN A 313 0.85 -23.41 -19.15
N SER A 314 0.65 -22.90 -17.93
CA SER A 314 -0.51 -23.23 -17.11
C SER A 314 -1.77 -22.43 -17.47
N LEU A 315 -1.65 -21.37 -18.29
CA LEU A 315 -2.77 -20.52 -18.68
C LEU A 315 -3.68 -21.23 -19.68
N LYS A 316 -4.99 -21.16 -19.43
CA LYS A 316 -6.08 -21.71 -20.25
C LYS A 316 -7.07 -20.63 -20.64
N MET A 317 -7.93 -20.89 -21.65
CA MET A 317 -8.98 -19.96 -22.09
C MET A 317 -9.96 -19.57 -20.98
N ASP A 318 -10.20 -20.47 -20.01
CA ASP A 318 -11.08 -20.27 -18.86
C ASP A 318 -10.36 -19.68 -17.63
N THR A 319 -9.07 -19.36 -17.74
CA THR A 319 -8.32 -18.78 -16.62
C THR A 319 -8.91 -17.42 -16.26
N PRO A 320 -9.34 -17.20 -15.00
CA PRO A 320 -9.91 -15.92 -14.60
C PRO A 320 -8.92 -14.77 -14.84
N ILE A 321 -9.37 -13.74 -15.55
CA ILE A 321 -8.52 -12.59 -15.91
C ILE A 321 -7.89 -11.92 -14.67
N GLY A 322 -8.56 -12.00 -13.52
CA GLY A 322 -8.05 -11.53 -12.23
C GLY A 322 -6.77 -12.23 -11.76
N GLU A 323 -6.60 -13.53 -12.06
CA GLU A 323 -5.39 -14.28 -11.73
C GLU A 323 -4.21 -13.85 -12.61
N VAL A 324 -4.47 -13.63 -13.91
CA VAL A 324 -3.48 -13.13 -14.87
C VAL A 324 -3.00 -11.74 -14.45
N TRP A 325 -3.93 -10.82 -14.20
CA TRP A 325 -3.57 -9.49 -13.69
C TRP A 325 -2.90 -9.55 -12.31
N GLY A 326 -3.28 -10.51 -11.46
CA GLY A 326 -2.63 -10.75 -10.18
C GLY A 326 -1.15 -11.08 -10.35
N LYS A 327 -0.81 -11.98 -11.28
CA LYS A 327 0.58 -12.33 -11.59
C LYS A 327 1.33 -11.16 -12.21
N ILE A 328 0.76 -10.47 -13.21
CA ILE A 328 1.39 -9.28 -13.83
C ILE A 328 1.69 -8.22 -12.78
N LYS A 329 0.75 -7.92 -11.89
CA LYS A 329 0.94 -6.98 -10.78
C LYS A 329 2.01 -7.45 -9.80
N SER A 330 2.11 -8.76 -9.54
CA SER A 330 3.17 -9.32 -8.68
C SER A 330 4.56 -9.17 -9.27
N ILE A 331 4.70 -9.20 -10.60
CA ILE A 331 5.96 -8.96 -11.30
C ILE A 331 6.33 -7.49 -11.26
N LYS A 332 5.35 -6.62 -11.52
CA LYS A 332 5.55 -5.17 -11.51
C LYS A 332 5.74 -4.60 -10.10
N SER A 333 5.46 -5.39 -9.04
CA SER A 333 5.51 -4.97 -7.63
C SER A 333 4.79 -3.63 -7.35
N GLN A 334 3.79 -3.28 -8.15
CA GLN A 334 3.15 -1.95 -8.18
C GLN A 334 2.19 -1.68 -7.02
N TYR A 335 2.07 -2.60 -6.06
CA TYR A 335 1.20 -2.38 -4.91
C TYR A 335 1.92 -1.50 -3.88
N VAL A 336 1.64 -0.21 -3.94
CA VAL A 336 1.89 0.73 -2.85
C VAL A 336 0.59 0.83 -2.04
N PRO A 337 0.52 0.26 -0.82
CA PRO A 337 -0.64 0.47 0.02
C PRO A 337 -0.78 1.97 0.33
N PRO A 338 -2.00 2.52 0.31
CA PRO A 338 -2.19 3.94 0.56
C PRO A 338 -1.75 4.28 1.99
N ASN A 339 -0.73 5.11 2.12
CA ASN A 339 -0.53 5.89 3.33
C ASN A 339 -1.16 7.26 3.13
N LEU A 340 -1.84 7.74 4.16
CA LEU A 340 -2.42 9.07 4.18
C LEU A 340 -1.41 10.00 4.83
N ASN A 341 -0.34 10.31 4.10
CA ASN A 341 0.72 11.22 4.54
C ASN A 341 0.35 12.67 4.18
N ILE A 342 -0.86 13.09 4.59
CA ILE A 342 -1.45 14.37 4.22
C ILE A 342 -0.65 15.53 4.83
N LYS A 343 -0.45 16.59 4.05
CA LYS A 343 0.12 17.85 4.50
C LYS A 343 -0.89 18.99 4.50
N ILE A 344 -0.74 19.88 5.47
CA ILE A 344 -1.37 21.20 5.50
C ILE A 344 -0.29 22.23 5.80
N ASN A 345 -0.21 23.29 5.00
CA ASN A 345 0.81 24.33 5.15
C ASN A 345 2.23 23.73 5.29
N ASN A 346 2.55 22.76 4.43
CA ASN A 346 3.81 21.99 4.42
C ASN A 346 4.12 21.17 5.69
N THR A 347 3.16 20.98 6.59
CA THR A 347 3.32 20.18 7.81
C THR A 347 2.48 18.90 7.70
N PHE A 348 3.06 17.75 8.05
CA PHE A 348 2.30 16.50 8.07
C PHE A 348 1.25 16.52 9.18
N VAL A 349 0.06 16.04 8.83
CA VAL A 349 -0.98 15.77 9.80
C VAL A 349 -0.61 14.49 10.56
N GLU A 350 -0.59 14.55 11.89
CA GLU A 350 -0.12 13.44 12.72
C GLU A 350 -1.23 12.39 12.91
N THR A 351 -2.45 12.82 13.24
CA THR A 351 -3.51 11.89 13.66
C THR A 351 -4.44 11.47 12.52
N ASN A 352 -4.91 10.22 12.54
CA ASN A 352 -5.89 9.72 11.56
C ASN A 352 -7.25 10.43 11.67
N LYS A 353 -7.60 10.91 12.86
CA LYS A 353 -8.85 11.67 13.10
C LYS A 353 -8.81 13.01 12.38
N GLU A 354 -7.73 13.76 12.53
CA GLU A 354 -7.54 15.02 11.80
C GLU A 354 -7.55 14.79 10.29
N LYS A 355 -6.80 13.79 9.80
CA LYS A 355 -6.78 13.43 8.37
C LYS A 355 -8.18 13.16 7.83
N ALA A 356 -8.99 12.38 8.55
CA ALA A 356 -10.37 12.07 8.17
C ALA A 356 -11.25 13.32 8.10
N ASN A 357 -11.18 14.19 9.11
CA ASN A 357 -11.93 15.44 9.15
C ASN A 357 -11.55 16.38 7.99
N LEU A 358 -10.26 16.48 7.68
CA LEU A 358 -9.75 17.33 6.60
C LEU A 358 -10.20 16.84 5.23
N ILE A 359 -10.10 15.53 4.99
CA ILE A 359 -10.63 14.91 3.77
C ILE A 359 -12.15 15.12 3.67
N GLY A 360 -12.89 14.90 4.77
CA GLY A 360 -14.32 15.11 4.81
C GLY A 360 -14.72 16.55 4.45
N LYS A 361 -14.03 17.54 5.04
CA LYS A 361 -14.23 18.96 4.72
C LYS A 361 -13.93 19.27 3.25
N HIS A 362 -12.85 18.71 2.69
CA HIS A 362 -12.52 18.88 1.28
C HIS A 362 -13.60 18.31 0.35
N TYR A 363 -14.11 17.10 0.64
CA TYR A 363 -15.18 16.50 -0.14
C TYR A 363 -16.50 17.26 0.00
N GLN A 364 -16.84 17.77 1.19
CA GLN A 364 -18.01 18.62 1.39
C GLN A 364 -17.92 19.91 0.53
N GLN A 365 -16.75 20.54 0.48
CA GLN A 365 -16.55 21.77 -0.30
C GLN A 365 -16.59 21.53 -1.82
N THR A 366 -16.13 20.38 -2.27
CA THR A 366 -16.12 20.01 -3.70
C THR A 366 -17.47 19.45 -4.17
N GLY A 367 -18.26 18.85 -3.27
CA GLY A 367 -19.55 18.21 -3.54
C GLY A 367 -20.78 19.10 -3.41
N ILE A 368 -20.64 20.43 -3.50
CA ILE A 368 -21.77 21.37 -3.40
C ILE A 368 -22.65 21.23 -4.66
N LEU A 369 -23.65 20.34 -4.55
CA LEU A 369 -24.65 20.00 -5.58
C LEU A 369 -25.69 21.10 -5.81
N THR A 370 -25.80 22.09 -4.91
CA THR A 370 -26.74 23.23 -5.04
C THR A 370 -26.48 24.11 -6.27
N ARG A 371 -25.41 23.87 -7.04
CA ARG A 371 -25.17 24.50 -8.34
C ARG A 371 -25.74 23.76 -9.55
N LEU A 372 -26.29 22.55 -9.38
CA LEU A 372 -26.70 21.68 -10.49
C LEU A 372 -28.21 21.41 -10.58
N ILE A 373 -28.99 21.72 -9.54
CA ILE A 373 -30.44 21.54 -9.53
C ILE A 373 -31.06 22.86 -9.13
N HIS A 374 -31.70 23.56 -10.08
CA HIS A 374 -32.48 24.76 -9.75
C HIS A 374 -33.83 24.34 -9.18
N GLN A 375 -34.30 25.06 -8.16
CA GLN A 375 -35.61 24.81 -7.54
C GLN A 375 -36.74 24.79 -8.59
N SER A 376 -36.62 25.66 -9.61
CA SER A 376 -37.54 25.73 -10.76
C SER A 376 -37.65 24.42 -11.55
N ASP A 377 -36.57 23.66 -11.69
CA ASP A 377 -36.59 22.38 -12.42
C ASP A 377 -37.37 21.32 -11.64
N MET A 378 -37.29 21.36 -10.31
CA MET A 378 -38.06 20.48 -9.42
C MET A 378 -39.55 20.82 -9.44
N ASP A 379 -39.88 22.11 -9.44
CA ASP A 379 -41.28 22.59 -9.46
C ASP A 379 -41.99 22.15 -10.75
N VAL A 380 -41.32 22.23 -11.91
CA VAL A 380 -41.85 21.75 -13.21
C VAL A 380 -42.09 20.23 -13.22
N VAL A 381 -41.23 19.44 -12.58
CA VAL A 381 -41.42 17.98 -12.47
C VAL A 381 -42.62 17.65 -11.57
N ILE A 382 -42.82 18.39 -10.48
CA ILE A 382 -43.95 18.20 -9.56
C ILE A 382 -45.28 18.55 -10.24
N GLU A 383 -45.34 19.67 -10.98
CA GLU A 383 -46.53 20.08 -11.74
C GLU A 383 -46.90 19.07 -12.83
N ASN A 384 -45.92 18.58 -13.59
CA ASN A 384 -46.17 17.55 -14.61
C ASN A 384 -46.62 16.22 -13.98
N ASN A 385 -46.01 15.78 -12.88
CA ASN A 385 -46.42 14.55 -12.19
C ASN A 385 -47.85 14.62 -11.63
N ALA A 386 -48.33 15.82 -11.25
CA ALA A 386 -49.71 16.01 -10.81
C ALA A 386 -50.73 15.75 -11.95
N GLN A 387 -50.36 15.98 -13.21
CA GLN A 387 -51.21 15.69 -14.38
C GLN A 387 -51.29 14.19 -14.73
N TYR A 388 -50.28 13.38 -14.39
CA TYR A 388 -50.24 11.93 -14.70
C TYR A 388 -50.89 11.03 -13.63
N LYS A 389 -51.51 11.61 -12.59
CA LYS A 389 -52.11 10.88 -11.45
C LYS A 389 -53.27 9.92 -11.80
N SER A 390 -53.78 9.92 -13.03
CA SER A 390 -55.06 9.26 -13.36
C SER A 390 -54.99 7.79 -13.76
N LYS A 391 -53.82 7.13 -13.74
CA LYS A 391 -53.71 5.67 -13.82
C LYS A 391 -52.61 5.18 -12.86
N ILE A 392 -52.95 4.25 -11.97
CA ILE A 392 -51.94 3.44 -11.27
C ILE A 392 -51.27 2.59 -12.35
N ASP A 393 -50.13 3.07 -12.84
CA ASP A 393 -49.24 2.33 -13.72
C ASP A 393 -48.69 1.12 -12.97
N GLU A 394 -48.53 -0.01 -13.67
CA GLU A 394 -47.85 -1.22 -13.21
C GLU A 394 -46.49 -0.90 -12.53
N TYR A 395 -45.80 0.15 -12.98
CA TYR A 395 -44.57 0.68 -12.39
C TYR A 395 -44.70 1.05 -10.91
N ASN A 396 -45.82 1.67 -10.51
CA ASN A 396 -46.06 2.17 -9.15
C ASN A 396 -46.68 1.12 -8.22
N SER A 397 -46.86 -0.12 -8.68
CA SER A 397 -47.37 -1.24 -7.88
C SER A 397 -46.46 -1.60 -6.70
N GLU A 398 -46.95 -2.41 -5.76
CA GLU A 398 -46.12 -2.89 -4.65
C GLU A 398 -44.93 -3.72 -5.13
N ILE A 399 -43.78 -3.55 -4.48
CA ILE A 399 -42.59 -4.40 -4.63
C ILE A 399 -42.92 -5.81 -4.15
N THR A 400 -42.67 -6.77 -5.03
CA THR A 400 -42.90 -8.19 -4.79
C THR A 400 -41.64 -8.89 -4.27
N ILE A 401 -41.83 -10.03 -3.60
CA ILE A 401 -40.71 -10.88 -3.16
C ILE A 401 -39.88 -11.38 -4.35
N ASN A 402 -40.54 -11.67 -5.49
CA ASN A 402 -39.87 -12.17 -6.69
C ASN A 402 -38.86 -11.16 -7.24
N GLU A 403 -39.21 -9.88 -7.28
CA GLU A 403 -38.30 -8.81 -7.73
C GLU A 403 -37.06 -8.70 -6.85
N ILE A 404 -37.24 -8.84 -5.53
CA ILE A 404 -36.14 -8.85 -4.57
C ILE A 404 -35.25 -10.09 -4.79
N GLN A 405 -35.84 -11.27 -4.91
CA GLN A 405 -35.11 -12.52 -5.17
C GLN A 405 -34.28 -12.44 -6.46
N GLU A 406 -34.88 -11.96 -7.54
CA GLU A 406 -34.20 -11.83 -8.83
C GLU A 406 -33.06 -10.78 -8.76
N SER A 407 -33.25 -9.72 -7.98
CA SER A 407 -32.22 -8.70 -7.75
C SER A 407 -31.05 -9.24 -6.93
N ILE A 408 -31.33 -10.10 -5.94
CA ILE A 408 -30.35 -10.80 -5.09
C ILE A 408 -29.48 -11.77 -5.88
N ARG A 409 -30.07 -12.58 -6.79
CA ARG A 409 -29.34 -13.60 -7.58
C ARG A 409 -28.13 -13.03 -8.31
N ASN A 410 -28.25 -11.79 -8.78
CA ASN A 410 -27.23 -11.10 -9.56
C ASN A 410 -26.37 -10.12 -8.73
N LEU A 411 -26.38 -10.19 -7.40
CA LEU A 411 -25.52 -9.35 -6.57
C LEU A 411 -24.06 -9.83 -6.67
N LYS A 412 -23.17 -8.92 -7.00
CA LYS A 412 -21.73 -9.12 -6.78
C LYS A 412 -21.42 -8.85 -5.32
N ASP A 413 -20.48 -9.58 -4.73
CA ASP A 413 -20.07 -9.31 -3.36
C ASP A 413 -19.37 -7.96 -3.27
N THR A 414 -19.74 -7.16 -2.26
CA THR A 414 -19.20 -5.81 -2.02
C THR A 414 -18.89 -5.63 -0.54
N SER A 415 -18.10 -4.60 -0.22
CA SER A 415 -17.93 -4.17 1.17
C SER A 415 -19.23 -3.56 1.70
N PRO A 416 -19.60 -3.84 2.97
CA PRO A 416 -20.82 -3.30 3.58
C PRO A 416 -20.67 -1.83 3.95
N GLY A 417 -21.81 -1.18 4.23
CA GLY A 417 -21.87 0.15 4.83
C GLY A 417 -21.72 0.10 6.36
N ILE A 418 -22.22 1.12 7.04
CA ILE A 418 -22.15 1.24 8.51
C ILE A 418 -22.93 0.14 9.26
N ASP A 419 -23.93 -0.46 8.60
CA ASP A 419 -24.71 -1.60 9.08
C ASP A 419 -23.94 -2.93 9.13
N ASN A 420 -22.76 -2.98 8.49
CA ASN A 420 -21.91 -4.17 8.38
C ASN A 420 -22.62 -5.41 7.77
N ILE A 421 -23.67 -5.20 6.95
CA ILE A 421 -24.40 -6.24 6.22
C ILE A 421 -23.85 -6.35 4.79
N PRO A 422 -23.07 -7.39 4.44
CA PRO A 422 -22.58 -7.58 3.07
C PRO A 422 -23.64 -8.22 2.17
N ASN A 423 -23.52 -8.05 0.85
CA ASN A 423 -24.36 -8.76 -0.14
C ASN A 423 -24.36 -10.29 0.03
N ALA A 424 -23.30 -10.86 0.59
CA ALA A 424 -23.24 -12.28 0.92
C ALA A 424 -24.33 -12.70 1.93
N PHE A 425 -24.72 -11.83 2.86
CA PHE A 425 -25.82 -12.10 3.80
C PHE A 425 -27.16 -12.05 3.06
N LEU A 426 -27.37 -11.02 2.23
CA LEU A 426 -28.60 -10.87 1.43
C LEU A 426 -28.88 -12.08 0.53
N LYS A 427 -27.84 -12.71 -0.04
CA LYS A 427 -27.97 -13.96 -0.79
C LYS A 427 -28.47 -15.15 0.02
N HIS A 428 -28.34 -15.08 1.35
CA HIS A 428 -28.62 -16.18 2.26
C HIS A 428 -29.69 -15.83 3.29
N ILE A 429 -30.36 -14.68 3.25
CA ILE A 429 -31.42 -14.38 4.21
C ILE A 429 -32.51 -15.46 4.20
N PRO A 430 -33.15 -15.75 5.35
CA PRO A 430 -34.33 -16.60 5.42
C PRO A 430 -35.56 -15.86 4.85
N LEU A 431 -36.63 -16.60 4.54
CA LEU A 431 -37.83 -16.06 3.90
C LEU A 431 -38.54 -15.00 4.76
N HIS A 432 -38.59 -15.17 6.08
CA HIS A 432 -39.22 -14.18 6.98
C HIS A 432 -38.51 -12.82 6.92
N ILE A 433 -37.17 -12.79 6.96
CA ILE A 433 -36.39 -11.56 6.75
C ILE A 433 -36.65 -10.94 5.37
N MET A 434 -36.79 -11.78 4.33
CA MET A 434 -37.07 -11.28 2.98
C MET A 434 -38.46 -10.62 2.89
N ILE A 435 -39.45 -11.17 3.60
CA ILE A 435 -40.78 -10.59 3.73
C ILE A 435 -40.70 -9.24 4.43
N GLU A 436 -40.00 -9.16 5.56
CA GLU A 436 -39.85 -7.90 6.30
C GLU A 436 -39.09 -6.83 5.48
N ILE A 437 -38.06 -7.23 4.73
CA ILE A 437 -37.36 -6.33 3.79
C ILE A 437 -38.32 -5.83 2.69
N ARG A 438 -39.19 -6.69 2.17
CA ARG A 438 -40.20 -6.32 1.17
C ARG A 438 -41.20 -5.32 1.73
N ASP A 439 -41.69 -5.55 2.94
CA ASP A 439 -42.64 -4.66 3.61
C ASP A 439 -41.98 -3.30 3.89
N MET A 440 -40.72 -3.31 4.33
CA MET A 440 -39.88 -2.13 4.50
C MET A 440 -39.64 -1.38 3.17
N PHE A 441 -39.42 -2.09 2.06
CA PHE A 441 -39.27 -1.45 0.74
C PHE A 441 -40.57 -0.79 0.29
N ASN A 442 -41.71 -1.43 0.50
CA ASN A 442 -43.02 -0.86 0.16
C ASN A 442 -43.36 0.36 1.00
N THR A 443 -43.15 0.31 2.33
CA THR A 443 -43.34 1.50 3.16
C THR A 443 -42.44 2.64 2.68
N SER A 444 -41.18 2.36 2.30
CA SER A 444 -40.26 3.38 1.78
C SER A 444 -40.74 3.92 0.42
N TRP A 445 -41.20 3.04 -0.46
CA TRP A 445 -41.68 3.37 -1.81
C TRP A 445 -42.88 4.31 -1.77
N PHE A 446 -43.88 4.03 -0.92
CA PHE A 446 -45.09 4.84 -0.84
C PHE A 446 -44.95 6.10 0.02
N SER A 447 -44.10 6.07 1.06
CA SER A 447 -43.91 7.23 1.93
C SER A 447 -42.83 8.20 1.45
N GLY A 448 -41.93 7.77 0.55
CA GLY A 448 -40.74 8.53 0.17
C GLY A 448 -39.70 8.66 1.30
N MET A 449 -39.88 7.96 2.42
CA MET A 449 -38.96 7.98 3.56
C MET A 449 -37.97 6.82 3.50
N LEU A 450 -36.70 7.09 3.83
CA LEU A 450 -35.64 6.08 3.87
C LEU A 450 -35.01 6.02 5.27
N PRO A 451 -34.63 4.81 5.75
CA PRO A 451 -33.81 4.66 6.94
C PRO A 451 -32.56 5.53 6.91
N THR A 452 -32.20 6.09 8.05
CA THR A 452 -31.05 6.99 8.21
C THR A 452 -29.74 6.28 7.83
N THR A 453 -29.63 5.00 8.18
CA THR A 453 -28.46 4.16 7.84
C THR A 453 -28.27 3.98 6.33
N TRP A 454 -29.32 4.08 5.51
CA TRP A 454 -29.21 3.97 4.06
C TRP A 454 -28.67 5.26 3.43
N LYS A 455 -28.90 6.40 4.10
CA LYS A 455 -28.39 7.73 3.73
C LYS A 455 -27.02 8.03 4.34
N THR A 456 -26.52 7.15 5.19
CA THR A 456 -25.22 7.31 5.88
C THR A 456 -24.16 6.46 5.17
N ASP A 457 -23.07 7.09 4.77
CA ASP A 457 -21.98 6.44 4.07
C ASP A 457 -20.67 6.37 4.87
N ILE A 458 -19.86 5.37 4.54
CA ILE A 458 -18.45 5.33 4.92
C ILE A 458 -17.63 5.72 3.70
N ILE A 459 -16.92 6.85 3.79
CA ILE A 459 -16.04 7.33 2.72
C ILE A 459 -14.63 6.75 2.91
N ILE A 460 -14.16 6.00 1.91
CA ILE A 460 -12.81 5.47 1.83
C ILE A 460 -12.01 6.28 0.80
N PRO A 461 -11.04 7.12 1.21
CA PRO A 461 -10.18 7.85 0.30
C PRO A 461 -9.18 6.91 -0.38
N ILE A 462 -9.17 6.88 -1.71
CA ILE A 462 -8.20 6.10 -2.50
C ILE A 462 -7.30 7.03 -3.29
N LEU A 463 -5.98 6.87 -3.18
CA LEU A 463 -5.02 7.67 -3.94
C LEU A 463 -5.19 7.42 -5.45
N LYS A 464 -5.30 8.49 -6.23
CA LYS A 464 -5.28 8.43 -7.69
C LYS A 464 -3.89 7.96 -8.16
N PRO A 465 -3.79 7.03 -9.12
CA PRO A 465 -2.50 6.54 -9.60
C PRO A 465 -1.55 7.67 -10.00
N GLY A 466 -0.31 7.64 -9.48
CA GLY A 466 0.74 8.60 -9.82
C GLY A 466 0.54 10.03 -9.30
N LYS A 467 -0.46 10.29 -8.44
CA LYS A 467 -0.66 11.58 -7.79
C LYS A 467 0.07 11.65 -6.45
N ASP A 468 0.36 12.88 -6.02
CA ASP A 468 1.05 13.17 -4.76
C ASP A 468 0.20 12.74 -3.55
N GLU A 469 0.71 11.80 -2.75
CA GLU A 469 0.03 11.29 -1.54
C GLU A 469 -0.09 12.33 -0.41
N SER A 470 0.66 13.42 -0.47
CA SER A 470 0.58 14.47 0.54
C SER A 470 -0.56 15.46 0.30
N ASN A 471 -1.11 15.49 -0.92
CA ASN A 471 -2.18 16.38 -1.32
C ASN A 471 -3.55 15.72 -1.18
N ILE A 472 -4.46 16.34 -0.43
CA ILE A 472 -5.84 15.86 -0.20
C ILE A 472 -6.61 15.68 -1.53
N ALA A 473 -6.42 16.57 -2.51
CA ALA A 473 -7.11 16.52 -3.81
C ALA A 473 -6.69 15.31 -4.68
N SER A 474 -5.60 14.63 -4.32
CA SER A 474 -5.13 13.41 -4.98
C SER A 474 -5.98 12.19 -4.65
N TYR A 475 -6.85 12.26 -3.64
CA TYR A 475 -7.68 11.13 -3.22
C TYR A 475 -9.08 11.22 -3.86
N ARG A 476 -9.61 10.06 -4.28
CA ARG A 476 -11.00 9.92 -4.72
C ARG A 476 -11.84 9.37 -3.56
N PRO A 477 -13.06 9.88 -3.33
CA PRO A 477 -13.99 9.27 -2.39
C PRO A 477 -14.53 7.97 -2.98
N ILE A 478 -14.43 6.87 -2.24
CA ILE A 478 -15.21 5.65 -2.50
C ILE A 478 -16.22 5.49 -1.37
N THR A 479 -17.49 5.55 -1.74
CA THR A 479 -18.61 5.55 -0.81
C THR A 479 -19.11 4.13 -0.57
N LEU A 480 -19.18 3.72 0.70
CA LEU A 480 -19.79 2.46 1.11
C LEU A 480 -21.16 2.73 1.75
N LEU A 481 -22.21 2.46 0.99
CA LEU A 481 -23.62 2.54 1.43
C LEU A 481 -24.15 1.19 1.91
N SER A 482 -25.27 1.23 2.64
CA SER A 482 -26.04 0.05 3.05
C SER A 482 -26.30 -0.88 1.87
N CYS A 483 -26.02 -2.17 2.04
CA CYS A 483 -26.33 -3.15 1.01
C CYS A 483 -27.84 -3.39 0.88
N ILE A 484 -28.61 -3.18 1.95
CA ILE A 484 -30.07 -3.28 1.94
C ILE A 484 -30.66 -2.12 1.13
N GLY A 485 -30.23 -0.88 1.39
CA GLY A 485 -30.66 0.29 0.60
C GLY A 485 -30.34 0.14 -0.89
N LYS A 486 -29.10 -0.27 -1.22
CA LYS A 486 -28.71 -0.54 -2.63
C LYS A 486 -29.51 -1.67 -3.28
N LEU A 487 -30.05 -2.61 -2.50
CA LEU A 487 -30.93 -3.64 -3.03
C LEU A 487 -32.27 -3.04 -3.46
N MET A 488 -32.84 -2.11 -2.70
CA MET A 488 -34.04 -1.36 -3.10
C MET A 488 -33.78 -0.53 -4.36
N GLU A 489 -32.67 0.23 -4.40
CA GLU A 489 -32.27 1.00 -5.59
C GLU A 489 -32.21 0.12 -6.84
N LYS A 490 -31.69 -1.11 -6.70
CA LYS A 490 -31.59 -2.06 -7.81
C LYS A 490 -32.96 -2.57 -8.28
N VAL A 491 -33.90 -2.80 -7.35
CA VAL A 491 -35.28 -3.17 -7.69
C VAL A 491 -35.94 -2.03 -8.47
N ILE A 492 -35.84 -0.80 -7.96
CA ILE A 492 -36.40 0.39 -8.60
C ILE A 492 -35.78 0.64 -9.98
N CYS A 493 -34.46 0.50 -10.09
CA CYS A 493 -33.74 0.65 -11.35
C CYS A 493 -34.25 -0.33 -12.42
N LYS A 494 -34.46 -1.61 -12.06
CA LYS A 494 -35.03 -2.59 -12.98
C LYS A 494 -36.45 -2.23 -13.44
N ARG A 495 -37.30 -1.77 -12.51
CA ARG A 495 -38.65 -1.30 -12.86
C ARG A 495 -38.58 -0.14 -13.85
N LEU A 496 -37.67 0.81 -13.61
CA LEU A 496 -37.52 1.99 -14.46
C LEU A 496 -36.96 1.61 -15.83
N GLU A 497 -35.94 0.75 -15.90
CA GLU A 497 -35.41 0.21 -17.15
C GLU A 497 -36.51 -0.47 -17.96
N TYR A 498 -37.31 -1.34 -17.34
CA TYR A 498 -38.43 -2.01 -18.00
C TYR A 498 -39.45 -0.99 -18.53
N TRP A 499 -39.93 -0.08 -17.68
CA TRP A 499 -40.93 0.90 -18.05
C TRP A 499 -40.48 1.83 -19.18
N VAL A 500 -39.23 2.33 -19.11
CA VAL A 500 -38.65 3.22 -20.12
C VAL A 500 -38.48 2.52 -21.48
N GLU A 501 -38.12 1.24 -21.48
CA GLU A 501 -38.00 0.42 -22.70
C GLU A 501 -39.36 0.08 -23.31
N GLU A 502 -40.30 -0.37 -22.49
CA GLU A 502 -41.68 -0.72 -22.88
C GLU A 502 -42.37 0.49 -23.54
N ASN A 503 -42.19 1.68 -22.95
CA ASN A 503 -42.73 2.95 -23.47
C ASN A 503 -41.86 3.60 -24.55
N ARG A 504 -40.75 2.97 -24.97
CA ARG A 504 -39.84 3.45 -26.03
C ARG A 504 -39.34 4.88 -25.80
N MET A 505 -39.08 5.25 -24.56
CA MET A 505 -38.65 6.61 -24.21
C MET A 505 -37.17 6.86 -24.50
N LEU A 506 -36.37 5.81 -24.69
CA LEU A 506 -34.96 5.96 -25.08
C LEU A 506 -34.84 6.19 -26.57
N GLY A 507 -33.98 7.15 -26.94
CA GLY A 507 -33.66 7.42 -28.33
C GLY A 507 -33.09 6.19 -29.04
N LYS A 508 -33.43 6.02 -30.33
CA LYS A 508 -32.99 4.89 -31.17
C LYS A 508 -31.48 4.67 -31.18
N TYR A 509 -30.70 5.75 -31.02
CA TYR A 509 -29.23 5.74 -31.08
C TYR A 509 -28.55 5.72 -29.70
N GLN A 510 -29.31 5.61 -28.61
CA GLN A 510 -28.74 5.48 -27.27
C GLN A 510 -28.26 4.04 -27.04
N CYS A 511 -26.96 3.81 -27.25
CA CYS A 511 -26.31 2.51 -27.02
C CYS A 511 -25.64 2.41 -25.64
N GLY A 512 -25.14 3.51 -25.09
CA GLY A 512 -24.49 3.53 -23.78
C GLY A 512 -25.48 3.30 -22.64
N PHE A 513 -25.09 2.47 -21.66
CA PHE A 513 -25.89 2.13 -20.47
C PHE A 513 -27.26 1.47 -20.78
N ARG A 514 -27.45 0.95 -21.99
CA ARG A 514 -28.65 0.23 -22.39
C ARG A 514 -28.36 -1.26 -22.53
N LYS A 515 -29.12 -2.10 -21.82
CA LYS A 515 -28.89 -3.55 -21.77
C LYS A 515 -29.01 -4.16 -23.18
N GLY A 516 -28.08 -5.05 -23.53
CA GLY A 516 -28.08 -5.74 -24.83
C GLY A 516 -27.48 -4.94 -25.99
N LEU A 517 -27.07 -3.69 -25.77
CA LEU A 517 -26.34 -2.88 -26.74
C LEU A 517 -24.90 -2.65 -26.23
N SER A 518 -23.92 -2.69 -27.14
CA SER A 518 -22.52 -2.36 -26.83
C SER A 518 -22.22 -0.95 -27.30
N THR A 519 -21.34 -0.28 -26.56
CA THR A 519 -20.59 0.91 -27.01
C THR A 519 -19.42 0.51 -27.88
#